data_AF-A0A841Y6P5-F1
#
_entry.id   AF-A0A841Y6P5-F1
#
_cell.length_a   1.000
_cell.length_b   1.000
_cell.length_c   1.000
_cell.angle_alpha   90.00
_cell.angle_beta   90.00
_cell.angle_gamma   90.00
#
_symmetry.space_group_name_H-M   'P 1'
#
loop_
_entity.id
_entity.type
_entity.pdbx_description
1 polymer ?
#
loop_
_entity_poly.entity_id
_entity_poly.type
_entity_poly.pdbx_seq_one_letter_code
_entity_poly.pdbx_strand_id
1 'polypeptide(L)'
;MGSIIIFFIGGVLQLLGITVVANLLANRILSAKTILFATLFMSLGIIFLNSIQYFTIIYTTTVLVFFLKRRGGTWIISFVAPMLSFIVIVIADYLVSWMVGEGLGFYLHDYNNVYLNFVFLIPNFVCAYLIGALIYWILYKRNFQGVLNRNGFVIVALMAMTMAITYLFIYLEGALGFPKGLATIYLILFVTFFIMISIVFLIMDRIRKERDQHQKQATELAQLRDYTERLEKLYTNMNSFRHDYINILASLHGYIVQGDRALLDAYFEEAIKPLKHDTPK
;
A
#
# COMPACT_ATOMS: atom_id res chain seq x y z
N MET A 1 -38.57 2.37 -26.68
CA MET A 1 -37.27 1.80 -27.09
C MET A 1 -36.10 2.77 -26.92
N GLY A 2 -36.22 4.06 -27.30
CA GLY A 2 -35.12 5.03 -27.13
C GLY A 2 -34.61 5.18 -25.69
N SER A 3 -35.50 5.27 -24.71
CA SER A 3 -35.11 5.43 -23.29
C SER A 3 -34.27 4.26 -22.75
N ILE A 4 -34.56 3.03 -23.16
CA ILE A 4 -33.82 1.82 -22.73
C ILE A 4 -32.40 1.82 -23.31
N ILE A 5 -32.27 2.21 -24.59
CA ILE A 5 -30.97 2.29 -25.27
C ILE A 5 -30.08 3.36 -24.61
N ILE A 6 -30.67 4.51 -24.26
CA ILE A 6 -29.94 5.60 -23.61
C ILE A 6 -29.51 5.23 -22.20
N PHE A 7 -30.38 4.57 -21.42
CA PHE A 7 -30.02 4.05 -20.11
C PHE A 7 -28.88 3.02 -20.20
N PHE A 8 -28.91 2.15 -21.20
CA PHE A 8 -27.84 1.18 -21.46
C PHE A 8 -26.52 1.88 -21.83
N ILE A 9 -26.55 2.89 -22.70
CA ILE A 9 -25.38 3.68 -23.08
C ILE A 9 -24.79 4.40 -21.86
N GLY A 10 -25.63 5.01 -21.03
CA GLY A 10 -25.21 5.68 -19.79
C GLY A 10 -24.52 4.72 -18.82
N GLY A 11 -25.11 3.54 -18.59
CA GLY A 11 -24.52 2.51 -17.74
C GLY A 11 -23.18 2.00 -18.26
N VAL A 12 -23.05 1.76 -19.57
CA VAL A 12 -21.78 1.35 -20.19
C VAL A 12 -20.71 2.44 -20.02
N LEU A 13 -21.06 3.72 -20.18
CA LEU A 13 -20.13 4.83 -20.00
C LEU A 13 -19.67 4.98 -18.54
N GLN A 14 -20.56 4.80 -17.56
CA GLN A 14 -20.18 4.77 -16.16
C GLN A 14 -19.21 3.61 -15.86
N LEU A 15 -19.48 2.40 -16.37
CA LEU A 15 -18.56 1.27 -16.25
C LEU A 15 -17.20 1.57 -16.91
N LEU A 16 -17.20 2.26 -18.05
CA LEU A 16 -15.99 2.72 -18.72
C LEU A 16 -15.20 3.67 -17.81
N GLY A 17 -15.89 4.61 -17.14
CA GLY A 17 -15.31 5.47 -16.11
C GLY A 17 -14.61 4.68 -15.02
N ILE A 18 -15.29 3.68 -14.44
CA ILE A 18 -14.72 2.83 -13.38
C ILE A 18 -13.47 2.12 -13.90
N THR A 19 -13.52 1.56 -15.10
CA THR A 19 -12.38 0.84 -15.66
C THR A 19 -11.17 1.74 -15.94
N VAL A 20 -11.40 2.97 -16.38
CA VAL A 20 -10.34 3.95 -16.70
C VAL A 20 -9.70 4.47 -15.42
N VAL A 21 -10.49 4.87 -14.43
CA VAL A 21 -10.00 5.35 -13.14
C VAL A 21 -9.28 4.22 -12.39
N ALA A 22 -9.82 2.99 -12.38
CA ALA A 22 -9.15 1.83 -11.81
C ALA A 22 -7.81 1.54 -12.50
N ASN A 23 -7.74 1.64 -13.84
CA ASN A 23 -6.48 1.45 -14.56
C ASN A 23 -5.45 2.54 -14.22
N LEU A 24 -5.89 3.80 -14.12
CA LEU A 24 -5.03 4.91 -13.73
C LEU A 24 -4.41 4.66 -12.34
N LEU A 25 -5.24 4.27 -11.36
CA LEU A 25 -4.81 3.94 -10.01
C LEU A 25 -3.91 2.70 -9.94
N ALA A 26 -4.11 1.74 -10.84
CA ALA A 26 -3.27 0.57 -11.00
C ALA A 26 -1.97 0.85 -11.78
N ASN A 27 -1.56 2.11 -11.97
CA ASN A 27 -0.35 2.48 -12.73
C ASN A 27 -0.41 2.09 -14.22
N ARG A 28 -1.59 2.23 -14.85
CA ARG A 28 -1.82 2.05 -16.28
C ARG A 28 -1.39 0.67 -16.82
N ILE A 29 -1.62 -0.39 -16.06
CA ILE A 29 -1.29 -1.78 -16.43
C ILE A 29 -2.10 -2.27 -17.64
N LEU A 30 -3.35 -1.80 -17.80
CA LEU A 30 -4.25 -2.19 -18.88
C LEU A 30 -4.01 -1.33 -20.13
N SER A 31 -3.93 -1.99 -21.28
CA SER A 31 -3.98 -1.38 -22.61
C SER A 31 -5.39 -0.88 -22.94
N ALA A 32 -5.51 0.13 -23.82
CA ALA A 32 -6.80 0.65 -24.28
C ALA A 32 -7.74 -0.44 -24.82
N LYS A 33 -7.21 -1.44 -25.54
CA LYS A 33 -7.99 -2.59 -26.03
C LYS A 33 -8.57 -3.41 -24.88
N THR A 34 -7.77 -3.67 -23.85
CA THR A 34 -8.21 -4.45 -22.69
C THR A 34 -9.19 -3.72 -21.80
N ILE A 35 -9.11 -2.39 -21.72
CA ILE A 35 -10.11 -1.57 -21.02
C ILE A 35 -11.46 -1.76 -21.72
N LEU A 36 -11.50 -1.59 -23.04
CA LEU A 36 -12.72 -1.74 -23.83
C LEU A 36 -13.33 -3.15 -23.70
N PHE A 37 -12.50 -4.19 -23.78
CA PHE A 37 -12.94 -5.57 -23.53
C PHE A 37 -13.46 -5.78 -22.11
N ALA A 38 -12.79 -5.23 -21.10
CA ALA A 38 -13.22 -5.34 -19.71
C ALA A 38 -14.58 -4.64 -19.50
N THR A 39 -14.75 -3.43 -20.03
CA THR A 39 -16.02 -2.69 -19.96
C THR A 39 -17.17 -3.45 -20.62
N LEU A 40 -16.93 -4.07 -21.79
CA LEU A 40 -17.92 -4.90 -22.48
C LEU A 40 -18.28 -6.16 -21.68
N PHE A 41 -17.31 -6.80 -21.04
CA PHE A 41 -17.60 -7.93 -20.16
C PHE A 41 -18.39 -7.51 -18.90
N MET A 42 -18.13 -6.31 -18.37
CA MET A 42 -18.89 -5.76 -17.24
C MET A 42 -20.32 -5.42 -17.61
N SER A 43 -20.59 -4.97 -18.83
CA SER A 43 -21.96 -4.63 -19.26
C SER A 43 -22.87 -5.85 -19.37
N LEU A 44 -22.33 -7.07 -19.53
CA LEU A 44 -23.09 -8.31 -19.36
C LEU A 44 -23.69 -8.45 -17.95
N GLY A 45 -23.12 -7.75 -16.97
CA GLY A 45 -23.62 -7.63 -15.60
C GLY A 45 -25.02 -6.99 -15.51
N ILE A 46 -25.44 -6.25 -16.52
CA ILE A 46 -26.77 -5.60 -16.58
C ILE A 46 -27.91 -6.65 -16.53
N ILE A 47 -27.65 -7.88 -16.97
CA ILE A 47 -28.60 -9.00 -16.88
C ILE A 47 -28.90 -9.33 -15.40
N PHE A 48 -27.89 -9.27 -14.53
CA PHE A 48 -28.06 -9.50 -13.09
C PHE A 48 -28.78 -8.36 -12.38
N LEU A 49 -28.72 -7.14 -12.92
CA LEU A 49 -29.36 -5.94 -12.37
C LEU A 49 -30.90 -6.09 -12.33
N ASN A 50 -31.48 -6.76 -13.33
CA ASN A 50 -32.92 -7.05 -13.41
C ASN A 50 -33.37 -8.19 -12.47
N SER A 51 -32.47 -9.05 -12.04
CA SER A 51 -32.82 -10.23 -11.23
C SER A 51 -32.55 -10.00 -9.73
N ILE A 52 -31.36 -9.50 -9.39
CA ILE A 52 -30.93 -9.22 -8.01
C ILE A 52 -29.90 -8.07 -8.04
N GLN A 53 -30.36 -6.85 -7.73
CA GLN A 53 -29.58 -5.60 -7.86
C GLN A 53 -28.16 -5.67 -7.24
N TYR A 54 -28.03 -6.33 -6.08
CA TYR A 54 -26.77 -6.42 -5.31
C TYR A 54 -25.63 -7.19 -6.01
N PHE A 55 -25.94 -8.20 -6.83
CA PHE A 55 -24.90 -9.03 -7.46
C PHE A 55 -24.12 -8.28 -8.55
N THR A 56 -24.70 -7.20 -9.10
CA THR A 56 -24.07 -6.41 -10.17
C THR A 56 -22.72 -5.85 -9.74
N ILE A 57 -22.62 -5.33 -8.52
CA ILE A 57 -21.39 -4.70 -8.00
C ILE A 57 -20.31 -5.73 -7.74
N ILE A 58 -20.69 -6.89 -7.18
CA ILE A 58 -19.77 -7.99 -6.95
C ILE A 58 -19.23 -8.50 -8.30
N TYR A 59 -20.10 -8.63 -9.30
CA TYR A 59 -19.71 -9.04 -10.65
C TYR A 59 -18.74 -8.05 -11.29
N THR A 60 -19.08 -6.76 -11.35
CA THR A 60 -18.24 -5.73 -12.01
C THR A 60 -16.87 -5.61 -11.35
N THR A 61 -16.82 -5.67 -10.01
CA THR A 61 -15.57 -5.64 -9.25
C THR A 61 -14.73 -6.89 -9.52
N THR A 62 -15.35 -8.08 -9.53
CA THR A 62 -14.64 -9.35 -9.77
C THR A 62 -14.05 -9.41 -11.18
N VAL A 63 -14.80 -8.94 -12.18
CA VAL A 63 -14.30 -8.86 -13.57
C VAL A 63 -13.10 -7.91 -13.64
N LEU A 64 -13.16 -6.73 -13.00
CA LEU A 64 -12.02 -5.81 -12.94
C LEU A 64 -10.78 -6.43 -12.29
N VAL A 65 -10.96 -7.08 -11.14
CA VAL A 65 -9.89 -7.77 -10.42
C VAL A 65 -9.24 -8.83 -11.32
N PHE A 66 -10.04 -9.63 -12.03
CA PHE A 66 -9.54 -10.66 -12.93
C PHE A 66 -8.69 -10.07 -14.07
N PHE A 67 -9.17 -9.02 -14.73
CA PHE A 67 -8.42 -8.38 -15.83
C PHE A 67 -7.12 -7.72 -15.35
N LEU A 68 -7.14 -7.03 -14.20
CA LEU A 68 -5.95 -6.43 -13.60
C LEU A 68 -4.93 -7.49 -13.19
N LYS A 69 -5.40 -8.59 -12.58
CA LYS A 69 -4.52 -9.68 -12.15
C LYS A 69 -3.87 -10.38 -13.34
N ARG A 70 -4.64 -10.70 -14.38
CA ARG A 70 -4.15 -11.38 -15.59
C ARG A 70 -3.10 -10.57 -16.34
N ARG A 71 -3.10 -9.24 -16.18
CA ARG A 71 -2.15 -8.33 -16.83
C ARG A 71 -0.95 -7.95 -15.96
N GLY A 72 -0.76 -8.59 -14.80
CA GLY A 72 0.47 -8.46 -14.00
C GLY A 72 0.33 -7.61 -12.74
N GLY A 73 -0.88 -7.21 -12.34
CA GLY A 73 -1.11 -6.53 -11.06
C GLY A 73 -0.74 -7.42 -9.86
N THR A 74 -0.23 -6.80 -8.79
CA THR A 74 -0.17 -7.47 -7.48
C THR A 74 -1.59 -7.77 -7.01
N TRP A 75 -1.76 -8.81 -6.18
CA TRP A 75 -3.09 -9.18 -5.67
C TRP A 75 -3.78 -8.00 -4.97
N ILE A 76 -3.02 -7.24 -4.19
CA ILE A 76 -3.54 -6.14 -3.38
C ILE A 76 -3.96 -4.95 -4.28
N ILE A 77 -3.14 -4.54 -5.24
CA ILE A 77 -3.49 -3.45 -6.16
C ILE A 77 -4.71 -3.82 -7.02
N SER A 78 -4.81 -5.10 -7.41
CA SER A 78 -5.93 -5.58 -8.22
C SER A 78 -7.28 -5.49 -7.50
N PHE A 79 -7.30 -5.57 -6.16
CA PHE A 79 -8.52 -5.36 -5.36
C PHE A 79 -8.75 -3.90 -4.99
N VAL A 80 -7.69 -3.18 -4.58
CA VAL A 80 -7.83 -1.80 -4.11
C VAL A 80 -8.20 -0.83 -5.23
N ALA A 81 -7.63 -0.99 -6.43
CA ALA A 81 -7.87 -0.04 -7.52
C ALA A 81 -9.34 -0.02 -8.01
N PRO A 82 -10.02 -1.17 -8.23
CA PRO A 82 -11.45 -1.18 -8.55
C PRO A 82 -12.33 -0.62 -7.45
N MET A 83 -12.09 -0.98 -6.18
CA MET A 83 -12.89 -0.49 -5.04
C MET A 83 -12.74 1.02 -4.86
N LEU A 84 -11.51 1.54 -4.95
CA LEU A 84 -11.26 2.96 -4.84
C LEU A 84 -11.85 3.74 -6.03
N SER A 85 -11.78 3.16 -7.23
CA SER A 85 -12.41 3.74 -8.41
C SER A 85 -13.93 3.86 -8.28
N PHE A 86 -14.59 2.88 -7.68
CA PHE A 86 -16.03 2.95 -7.41
C PHE A 86 -16.36 4.11 -6.47
N ILE A 87 -15.63 4.23 -5.35
CA ILE A 87 -15.82 5.32 -4.38
C ILE A 87 -15.62 6.68 -5.04
N VAL A 88 -14.57 6.83 -5.85
CA VAL A 88 -14.28 8.08 -6.58
C VAL A 88 -15.42 8.48 -7.52
N ILE A 89 -15.99 7.50 -8.24
CA ILE A 89 -17.10 7.77 -9.16
C ILE A 89 -18.38 8.12 -8.42
N VAL A 90 -18.67 7.47 -7.30
CA VAL A 90 -19.81 7.86 -6.47
C VAL A 90 -19.66 9.30 -5.99
N ILE A 91 -18.49 9.67 -5.44
CA ILE A 91 -18.24 11.05 -4.98
C ILE A 91 -18.37 12.04 -6.14
N ALA A 92 -17.84 11.71 -7.31
CA ALA A 92 -17.96 12.55 -8.50
C ALA A 92 -19.42 12.75 -8.93
N ASP A 93 -20.24 11.70 -8.84
CA ASP A 93 -21.67 11.76 -9.20
C ASP A 93 -22.45 12.72 -8.28
N TYR A 94 -22.30 12.58 -6.96
CA TYR A 94 -22.95 13.49 -6.00
C TYR A 94 -22.40 14.92 -6.09
N LEU A 95 -21.10 15.08 -6.38
CA LEU A 95 -20.48 16.40 -6.54
C LEU A 95 -21.01 17.11 -7.78
N VAL A 96 -21.07 16.41 -8.91
CA VAL A 96 -21.65 16.95 -10.16
C VAL A 96 -23.13 17.23 -9.99
N SER A 97 -23.88 16.33 -9.34
CA SER A 97 -25.30 16.58 -9.07
C SER A 97 -25.50 17.83 -8.21
N TRP A 98 -24.64 18.08 -7.22
CA TRP A 98 -24.71 19.29 -6.41
C TRP A 98 -24.37 20.54 -7.23
N MET A 99 -23.29 20.50 -8.02
CA MET A 99 -22.88 21.62 -8.88
C MET A 99 -23.95 21.99 -9.92
N VAL A 100 -24.54 20.99 -10.59
CA VAL A 100 -25.58 21.19 -11.60
C VAL A 100 -26.90 21.62 -10.95
N GLY A 101 -27.23 21.08 -9.78
CA GLY A 101 -28.42 21.46 -9.01
C GLY A 101 -28.40 22.92 -8.57
N GLU A 102 -27.30 23.38 -7.97
CA GLU A 102 -27.15 24.78 -7.53
C GLU A 102 -26.91 25.74 -8.70
N GLY A 103 -26.14 25.31 -9.72
CA GLY A 103 -25.76 26.18 -10.84
C GLY A 103 -26.83 26.34 -11.93
N LEU A 104 -27.54 25.27 -12.25
CA LEU A 104 -28.52 25.23 -13.35
C LEU A 104 -29.96 24.95 -12.89
N GLY A 105 -30.18 24.66 -11.61
CA GLY A 105 -31.51 24.39 -11.05
C GLY A 105 -32.09 23.01 -11.39
N PHE A 106 -31.33 22.13 -12.06
CA PHE A 106 -31.75 20.78 -12.42
C PHE A 106 -31.36 19.77 -11.34
N TYR A 107 -32.33 19.04 -10.80
CA TYR A 107 -32.09 18.02 -9.77
C TYR A 107 -32.30 16.61 -10.35
N LEU A 108 -31.74 15.59 -9.67
CA LEU A 108 -31.75 14.16 -10.05
C LEU A 108 -33.11 13.58 -10.51
N HIS A 109 -34.24 14.22 -10.22
CA HIS A 109 -35.56 13.74 -10.66
C HIS A 109 -35.96 14.16 -12.09
N ASP A 110 -35.21 15.07 -12.73
CA ASP A 110 -35.40 15.42 -14.15
C ASP A 110 -34.68 14.45 -15.11
N TYR A 111 -34.13 13.35 -14.58
CA TYR A 111 -33.45 12.27 -15.34
C TYR A 111 -34.30 11.63 -16.45
N ASN A 112 -35.62 11.83 -16.43
CA ASN A 112 -36.52 11.35 -17.48
C ASN A 112 -36.30 12.04 -18.83
N ASN A 113 -35.62 13.18 -18.87
CA ASN A 113 -35.27 13.84 -20.13
C ASN A 113 -33.92 13.35 -20.66
N VAL A 114 -33.94 12.76 -21.85
CA VAL A 114 -32.78 12.15 -22.52
C VAL A 114 -31.59 13.12 -22.63
N TYR A 115 -31.87 14.39 -22.90
CA TYR A 115 -30.85 15.42 -23.07
C TYR A 115 -30.19 15.83 -21.75
N LEU A 116 -30.92 15.76 -20.64
CA LEU A 116 -30.38 16.09 -19.32
C LEU A 116 -29.41 15.02 -18.82
N ASN A 117 -29.58 13.74 -19.20
CA ASN A 117 -28.63 12.67 -18.87
C ASN A 117 -27.18 12.99 -19.33
N PHE A 118 -27.02 13.52 -20.55
CA PHE A 118 -25.69 13.89 -21.06
C PHE A 118 -25.06 15.07 -20.32
N VAL A 119 -25.88 15.97 -19.75
CA VAL A 119 -25.43 17.11 -18.94
C VAL A 119 -24.78 16.63 -17.64
N PHE A 120 -25.24 15.53 -17.05
CA PHE A 120 -24.62 14.96 -15.84
C PHE A 120 -23.46 14.00 -16.16
N LEU A 121 -23.54 13.27 -17.27
CA LEU A 121 -22.66 12.13 -17.52
C LEU A 121 -21.24 12.54 -17.97
N ILE A 122 -21.11 13.56 -18.83
CA ILE A 122 -19.80 14.05 -19.27
C ILE A 122 -19.03 14.71 -18.11
N PRO A 123 -19.63 15.64 -17.33
CA PRO A 123 -18.94 16.22 -16.18
C PRO A 123 -18.58 15.18 -15.13
N ASN A 124 -19.42 14.17 -14.89
CA ASN A 124 -19.10 13.09 -13.94
C ASN A 124 -17.82 12.35 -14.36
N PHE A 125 -17.70 11.95 -15.63
CA PHE A 125 -16.49 11.28 -16.12
C PHE A 125 -15.24 12.16 -15.97
N VAL A 126 -15.35 13.46 -16.28
CA VAL A 126 -14.25 14.42 -16.13
C VAL A 126 -13.86 14.59 -14.66
N CYS A 127 -14.83 14.81 -13.77
CA CYS A 127 -14.60 14.95 -12.32
C CYS A 127 -13.97 13.69 -11.73
N ALA A 128 -14.50 12.50 -12.04
CA ALA A 128 -13.95 11.24 -11.58
C ALA A 128 -12.51 11.02 -12.06
N TYR A 129 -12.21 11.36 -13.31
CA TYR A 129 -10.85 11.28 -13.84
C TYR A 129 -9.90 12.26 -13.16
N LEU A 130 -10.31 13.50 -12.90
CA LEU A 130 -9.50 14.51 -12.21
C LEU A 130 -9.20 14.09 -10.76
N ILE A 131 -10.21 13.63 -10.03
CA ILE A 131 -10.06 13.12 -8.66
C ILE A 131 -9.14 11.89 -8.67
N GLY A 132 -9.35 10.95 -9.59
CA GLY A 132 -8.50 9.77 -9.75
C GLY A 132 -7.05 10.12 -10.08
N ALA A 133 -6.81 11.13 -10.92
CA ALA A 133 -5.48 11.61 -11.27
C ALA A 133 -4.78 12.27 -10.08
N LEU A 134 -5.50 13.06 -9.28
CA LEU A 134 -5.00 13.65 -8.04
C LEU A 134 -4.58 12.57 -7.04
N ILE A 135 -5.42 11.55 -6.85
CA ILE A 135 -5.11 10.41 -5.98
C ILE A 135 -3.90 9.64 -6.49
N TYR A 136 -3.85 9.35 -7.80
CA TYR A 136 -2.70 8.70 -8.43
C TYR A 136 -1.40 9.48 -8.19
N TRP A 137 -1.41 10.80 -8.39
CA TRP A 137 -0.25 11.65 -8.15
C TRP A 137 0.22 11.57 -6.68
N ILE A 138 -0.71 11.63 -5.72
CA ILE A 138 -0.39 11.52 -4.29
C ILE A 138 0.18 10.13 -3.96
N LEU A 139 -0.44 9.06 -4.45
CA LEU A 139 -0.04 7.68 -4.17
C LEU A 139 1.34 7.34 -4.77
N TYR A 140 1.62 7.82 -5.98
CA TYR A 140 2.88 7.51 -6.66
C TYR A 140 4.04 8.38 -6.18
N LYS A 141 3.82 9.69 -5.95
CA LYS A 141 4.86 10.61 -5.44
C LYS A 141 5.43 10.17 -4.10
N ARG A 142 4.62 9.50 -3.27
CA ARG A 142 5.02 9.06 -1.92
C ARG A 142 5.41 7.57 -1.85
N ASN A 143 5.54 6.89 -2.99
CA ASN A 143 5.92 5.48 -3.09
C ASN A 143 5.09 4.55 -2.18
N PHE A 144 3.75 4.71 -2.23
CA PHE A 144 2.81 3.99 -1.37
C PHE A 144 2.69 2.49 -1.66
N GLN A 145 3.31 1.98 -2.73
CA GLN A 145 3.29 0.54 -3.06
C GLN A 145 3.81 -0.33 -1.90
N GLY A 146 4.78 0.17 -1.13
CA GLY A 146 5.28 -0.54 0.06
C GLY A 146 4.29 -0.63 1.22
N VAL A 147 3.34 0.31 1.34
CA VAL A 147 2.27 0.27 2.35
C VAL A 147 1.26 -0.81 1.99
N LEU A 148 0.87 -0.86 0.71
CA LEU A 148 -0.05 -1.86 0.18
C LEU A 148 0.49 -3.28 0.36
N ASN A 149 1.76 -3.54 0.11
CA ASN A 149 2.27 -4.92 0.16
C ASN A 149 2.35 -5.53 1.56
N ARG A 150 2.57 -4.74 2.62
CA ARG A 150 2.80 -5.27 3.98
C ARG A 150 1.52 -5.40 4.80
N ASN A 151 0.58 -4.46 4.65
CA ASN A 151 -0.70 -4.45 5.36
C ASN A 151 -1.91 -4.54 4.41
N GLY A 152 -1.71 -5.10 3.21
CA GLY A 152 -2.69 -5.05 2.13
C GLY A 152 -4.04 -5.67 2.45
N PHE A 153 -4.07 -6.72 3.27
CA PHE A 153 -5.33 -7.37 3.67
C PHE A 153 -6.23 -6.41 4.46
N VAL A 154 -5.68 -5.68 5.43
CA VAL A 154 -6.43 -4.70 6.24
C VAL A 154 -6.98 -3.59 5.35
N ILE A 155 -6.17 -3.12 4.40
CA ILE A 155 -6.56 -2.09 3.44
C ILE A 155 -7.71 -2.58 2.54
N VAL A 156 -7.60 -3.81 2.02
CA VAL A 156 -8.64 -4.40 1.18
C VAL A 156 -9.93 -4.59 1.97
N ALA A 157 -9.85 -5.09 3.20
CA ALA A 157 -11.02 -5.25 4.07
C ALA A 157 -11.71 -3.91 4.37
N LEU A 158 -10.94 -2.87 4.68
CA LEU A 158 -11.45 -1.53 4.94
C LEU A 158 -12.10 -0.92 3.70
N MET A 159 -11.48 -1.04 2.52
CA MET A 159 -12.05 -0.61 1.24
C MET A 159 -13.33 -1.36 0.89
N ALA A 160 -13.37 -2.68 1.10
CA ALA A 160 -14.55 -3.50 0.87
C ALA A 160 -15.71 -3.09 1.80
N MET A 161 -15.42 -2.83 3.08
CA MET A 161 -16.40 -2.35 4.05
C MET A 161 -16.96 -0.98 3.65
N THR A 162 -16.10 -0.02 3.30
CA THR A 162 -16.57 1.29 2.82
C THR A 162 -17.43 1.15 1.58
N MET A 163 -17.00 0.35 0.60
CA MET A 163 -17.75 0.11 -0.63
C MET A 163 -19.15 -0.45 -0.33
N ALA A 164 -19.25 -1.43 0.59
CA ALA A 164 -20.52 -2.00 1.01
C ALA A 164 -21.42 -0.97 1.70
N ILE A 165 -20.86 -0.14 2.59
CA ILE A 165 -21.60 0.94 3.27
C ILE A 165 -22.11 1.96 2.25
N THR A 166 -21.23 2.44 1.36
CA THR A 166 -21.60 3.41 0.31
C THR A 166 -22.74 2.88 -0.56
N TYR A 167 -22.67 1.62 -0.97
CA TYR A 167 -23.73 1.02 -1.76
C TYR A 167 -25.04 0.88 -0.98
N LEU A 168 -24.98 0.48 0.30
CA LEU A 168 -26.15 0.39 1.15
C LEU A 168 -26.84 1.76 1.32
N PHE A 169 -26.08 2.84 1.45
CA PHE A 169 -26.63 4.19 1.49
C PHE A 169 -27.30 4.60 0.18
N ILE A 170 -26.70 4.30 -0.98
CA ILE A 170 -27.31 4.55 -2.31
C ILE A 170 -28.62 3.77 -2.45
N TYR A 171 -28.65 2.51 -2.00
CA TYR A 171 -29.86 1.69 -2.05
C TYR A 171 -30.97 2.25 -1.14
N LEU A 172 -30.62 2.64 0.09
CA LEU A 172 -31.56 3.27 1.02
C LEU A 172 -32.13 4.58 0.48
N GLU A 173 -31.30 5.36 -0.23
CA GLU A 173 -31.75 6.59 -0.89
C GLU A 173 -32.83 6.31 -1.94
N GLY A 174 -32.60 5.31 -2.81
CA GLY A 174 -33.56 4.90 -3.82
C GLY A 174 -34.85 4.30 -3.24
N ALA A 175 -34.76 3.56 -2.13
CA ALA A 175 -35.91 2.89 -1.51
C ALA A 175 -36.80 3.82 -0.67
N LEU A 176 -36.20 4.79 0.03
CA LEU A 176 -36.92 5.68 0.96
C LEU A 176 -37.36 7.01 0.32
N GLY A 177 -36.95 7.30 -0.91
CA GLY A 177 -37.43 8.46 -1.67
C GLY A 177 -37.09 9.79 -0.99
N PHE A 178 -35.88 9.91 -0.47
CA PHE A 178 -35.47 11.05 0.34
C PHE A 178 -35.55 12.40 -0.41
N PRO A 179 -35.97 13.48 0.25
CA PRO A 179 -36.09 14.81 -0.36
C PRO A 179 -34.74 15.41 -0.77
N LYS A 180 -34.77 16.25 -1.83
CA LYS A 180 -33.62 16.87 -2.52
C LYS A 180 -32.58 17.53 -1.59
N GLY A 181 -32.99 18.07 -0.45
CA GLY A 181 -32.09 18.69 0.53
C GLY A 181 -31.10 17.72 1.19
N LEU A 182 -31.33 16.40 1.09
CA LEU A 182 -30.45 15.37 1.65
C LEU A 182 -29.29 14.99 0.71
N ALA A 183 -29.33 15.34 -0.58
CA ALA A 183 -28.23 15.04 -1.52
C ALA A 183 -26.90 15.69 -1.06
N THR A 184 -26.97 16.91 -0.54
CA THR A 184 -25.82 17.61 0.05
C THR A 184 -25.29 16.88 1.29
N ILE A 185 -26.17 16.29 2.10
CA ILE A 185 -25.78 15.49 3.27
C ILE A 185 -25.08 14.21 2.84
N TYR A 186 -25.55 13.53 1.79
CA TYR A 186 -24.87 12.35 1.23
C TYR A 186 -23.50 12.69 0.65
N LEU A 187 -23.38 13.82 -0.06
CA LEU A 187 -22.08 14.31 -0.53
C LEU A 187 -21.11 14.54 0.64
N ILE A 188 -21.55 15.24 1.69
CA ILE A 188 -20.74 15.48 2.89
C ILE A 188 -20.34 14.16 3.56
N LEU A 189 -21.27 13.20 3.66
CA LEU A 189 -21.05 11.88 4.24
C LEU A 189 -19.98 11.11 3.46
N PHE A 190 -20.10 11.01 2.14
CA PHE A 190 -19.14 10.26 1.32
C PHE A 190 -17.77 10.93 1.28
N VAL A 191 -17.72 12.27 1.23
CA VAL A 191 -16.46 13.02 1.33
C VAL A 191 -15.80 12.78 2.70
N THR A 192 -16.58 12.77 3.78
CA THR A 192 -16.06 12.50 5.13
C THR A 192 -15.52 11.07 5.24
N PHE A 193 -16.23 10.07 4.72
CA PHE A 193 -15.70 8.70 4.65
C PHE A 193 -14.41 8.62 3.84
N PHE A 194 -14.34 9.31 2.71
CA PHE A 194 -13.12 9.35 1.89
C PHE A 194 -11.93 9.99 2.63
N ILE A 195 -12.17 11.08 3.36
CA ILE A 195 -11.16 11.74 4.19
C ILE A 195 -10.70 10.80 5.33
N MET A 196 -11.64 10.14 6.01
CA MET A 196 -11.31 9.19 7.08
C MET A 196 -10.43 8.05 6.59
N ILE A 197 -10.77 7.46 5.44
CA ILE A 197 -9.94 6.42 4.81
C ILE A 197 -8.57 6.97 4.46
N SER A 198 -8.50 8.16 3.89
CA SER A 198 -7.24 8.81 3.54
C SER A 198 -6.35 9.02 4.78
N ILE A 199 -6.93 9.43 5.91
CA ILE A 199 -6.21 9.57 7.20
C ILE A 199 -5.68 8.22 7.68
N VAL A 200 -6.50 7.16 7.64
CA VAL A 200 -6.05 5.80 8.02
C VAL A 200 -4.86 5.37 7.16
N PHE A 201 -4.92 5.60 5.85
CA PHE A 201 -3.79 5.33 4.94
C PHE A 201 -2.53 6.12 5.31
N LEU A 202 -2.66 7.40 5.67
CA LEU A 202 -1.54 8.24 6.10
C LEU A 202 -0.91 7.74 7.40
N ILE A 203 -1.73 7.31 8.36
CA ILE A 203 -1.26 6.73 9.62
C ILE A 203 -0.52 5.43 9.35
N MET A 204 -1.05 4.55 8.50
CA MET A 204 -0.38 3.29 8.13
C MET A 204 0.98 3.52 7.45
N ASP A 205 1.10 4.54 6.59
CA ASP A 205 2.39 4.93 5.99
C ASP A 205 3.41 5.39 7.05
N ARG A 206 2.97 6.17 8.04
CA ARG A 206 3.83 6.60 9.15
C ARG A 206 4.28 5.43 10.02
N ILE A 207 3.35 4.57 10.45
CA ILE A 207 3.65 3.38 11.26
C ILE A 207 4.65 2.47 10.52
N ARG A 208 4.51 2.30 9.21
CA ARG A 208 5.47 1.53 8.40
C ARG A 208 6.86 2.15 8.46
N LYS A 209 6.97 3.47 8.24
CA LYS A 209 8.26 4.18 8.28
C LYS A 209 8.94 4.07 9.64
N GLU A 210 8.18 4.23 10.72
CA GLU A 210 8.68 4.07 12.09
C GLU A 210 9.16 2.63 12.34
N ARG A 211 8.39 1.61 11.93
CA ARG A 211 8.81 0.22 12.06
C ARG A 211 10.08 -0.09 11.27
N ASP A 212 10.19 0.41 10.05
CA ASP A 212 11.39 0.22 9.22
C ASP A 212 12.61 0.92 9.86
N GLN A 213 12.44 2.08 10.51
CA GLN A 213 13.48 2.74 11.29
C GLN A 213 13.86 1.97 12.55
N HIS A 214 12.88 1.49 13.33
CA HIS A 214 13.12 0.68 14.53
C HIS A 214 13.85 -0.63 14.19
N GLN A 215 13.50 -1.29 13.08
CA GLN A 215 14.18 -2.50 12.64
C GLN A 215 15.65 -2.23 12.28
N LYS A 216 15.93 -1.10 11.61
CA LYS A 216 17.30 -0.67 11.32
C LYS A 216 18.10 -0.43 12.59
N GLN A 217 17.54 0.35 13.52
CA GLN A 217 18.18 0.61 14.82
C GLN A 217 18.45 -0.68 15.61
N ALA A 218 17.50 -1.62 15.62
CA ALA A 218 17.70 -2.92 16.28
C ALA A 218 18.84 -3.73 15.63
N THR A 219 18.97 -3.66 14.31
CA THR A 219 20.05 -4.32 13.57
C THR A 219 21.41 -3.67 13.86
N GLU A 220 21.49 -2.35 13.86
CA GLU A 220 22.69 -1.59 14.21
C GLU A 220 23.14 -1.87 15.65
N LEU A 221 22.19 -1.92 16.60
CA LEU A 221 22.47 -2.27 17.99
C LEU A 221 23.01 -3.70 18.12
N ALA A 222 22.45 -4.66 17.39
CA ALA A 222 22.93 -6.04 17.38
C ALA A 222 24.37 -6.13 16.83
N GLN A 223 24.68 -5.40 15.77
CA GLN A 223 26.03 -5.32 15.21
C GLN A 223 27.03 -4.68 16.19
N LEU A 224 26.63 -3.61 16.86
CA LEU A 224 27.47 -2.96 17.87
C LEU A 224 27.78 -3.90 19.04
N ARG A 225 26.78 -4.67 19.50
CA ARG A 225 26.96 -5.67 20.56
C ARG A 225 27.96 -6.76 20.17
N ASP A 226 27.85 -7.32 18.96
CA ASP A 226 28.80 -8.33 18.46
C ASP A 226 30.21 -7.75 18.36
N TYR A 227 30.35 -6.50 17.90
CA TYR A 227 31.63 -5.81 17.85
C TYR A 227 32.24 -5.63 19.25
N THR A 228 31.44 -5.18 20.23
CA THR A 228 31.91 -5.01 21.61
C THR A 228 32.32 -6.34 22.24
N GLU A 229 31.56 -7.42 22.04
CA GLU A 229 31.92 -8.75 22.55
C GLU A 229 33.25 -9.26 21.95
N ARG A 230 33.46 -9.04 20.64
CA ARG A 230 34.75 -9.36 20.00
C ARG A 230 35.89 -8.54 20.57
N LEU A 231 35.65 -7.25 20.83
CA LEU A 231 36.64 -6.36 21.43
C LEU A 231 37.00 -6.80 22.85
N GLU A 232 36.01 -7.19 23.67
CA GLU A 232 36.24 -7.73 25.01
C GLU A 232 37.06 -9.01 24.97
N LYS A 233 36.72 -9.97 24.10
CA LYS A 233 37.51 -11.19 23.91
C LYS A 233 38.95 -10.88 23.51
N LEU A 234 39.13 -9.94 22.58
CA LEU A 234 40.46 -9.51 22.14
C LEU A 234 41.24 -8.84 23.28
N TYR A 235 40.58 -8.00 24.08
CA TYR A 235 41.19 -7.36 25.24
C TYR A 235 41.60 -8.38 26.32
N THR A 236 40.73 -9.35 26.64
CA THR A 236 41.05 -10.43 27.57
C THR A 236 42.25 -11.23 27.08
N ASN A 237 42.26 -11.64 25.81
CA ASN A 237 43.40 -12.35 25.21
C ASN A 237 44.70 -11.53 25.30
N MET A 238 44.63 -10.23 25.02
CA MET A 238 45.79 -9.34 25.11
C MET A 238 46.32 -9.21 26.54
N ASN A 239 45.42 -9.16 27.54
CA ASN A 239 45.82 -9.10 28.93
C ASN A 239 46.47 -10.42 29.40
N SER A 240 45.93 -11.57 28.99
CA SER A 240 46.54 -12.88 29.21
C SER A 240 47.94 -12.94 28.60
N PHE A 241 48.07 -12.55 27.33
CA PHE A 241 49.37 -12.51 26.64
C PHE A 241 50.38 -11.62 27.36
N ARG A 242 49.97 -10.44 27.83
CA ARG A 242 50.83 -9.54 28.61
C ARG A 242 51.29 -10.19 29.92
N HIS A 243 50.39 -10.86 30.64
CA HIS A 243 50.72 -11.55 31.89
C HIS A 243 51.74 -12.67 31.64
N ASP A 244 51.52 -13.48 30.61
CA ASP A 244 52.43 -14.57 30.24
C ASP A 244 53.80 -14.02 29.83
N TYR A 245 53.84 -12.92 29.07
CA TYR A 245 55.07 -12.23 28.70
C TYR A 245 55.85 -11.72 29.93
N ILE A 246 55.17 -11.15 30.93
CA ILE A 246 55.80 -10.70 32.18
C ILE A 246 56.43 -11.90 32.91
N ASN A 247 55.74 -13.04 32.98
CA ASN A 247 56.24 -14.24 33.65
C ASN A 247 57.48 -14.83 32.95
N ILE A 248 57.50 -14.83 31.62
CA ILE A 248 58.67 -15.24 30.83
C ILE A 248 59.86 -14.33 31.14
N LEU A 249 59.68 -13.01 31.11
CA LEU A 249 60.75 -12.06 31.40
C LEU A 249 61.25 -12.15 32.85
N ALA A 250 60.35 -12.30 33.82
CA ALA A 250 60.71 -12.47 35.23
C ALA A 250 61.53 -13.75 35.46
N SER A 251 61.14 -14.85 34.81
CA SER A 251 61.86 -16.12 34.87
C SER A 251 63.26 -16.00 34.26
N LEU A 252 63.37 -15.42 33.07
CA LEU A 252 64.66 -15.14 32.42
C LEU A 252 65.58 -14.28 33.30
N HIS A 253 65.05 -13.19 33.87
CA HIS A 253 65.80 -12.33 34.77
C HIS A 253 66.29 -13.09 36.02
N GLY A 254 65.43 -13.94 36.60
CA GLY A 254 65.79 -14.79 37.74
C GLY A 254 66.99 -15.70 37.46
N TYR A 255 66.97 -16.41 36.34
CA TYR A 255 68.08 -17.29 35.93
C TYR A 255 69.37 -16.51 35.65
N ILE A 256 69.28 -15.32 35.04
CA ILE A 256 70.46 -14.45 34.80
C ILE A 256 71.09 -13.99 36.12
N VAL A 257 70.28 -13.53 37.09
CA VAL A 257 70.78 -13.04 38.39
C VAL A 257 71.42 -14.16 39.22
N GLN A 258 70.86 -15.37 39.16
CA GLN A 258 71.41 -16.54 39.86
C GLN A 258 72.66 -17.13 39.19
N GLY A 259 72.97 -16.73 37.96
CA GLY A 259 74.12 -17.23 37.20
C GLY A 259 73.98 -18.67 36.68
N ASP A 260 72.76 -19.24 36.70
CA ASP A 260 72.52 -20.63 36.33
C ASP A 260 72.23 -20.77 34.83
N ARG A 261 73.32 -20.94 34.06
CA ARG A 261 73.27 -21.00 32.60
C ARG A 261 72.59 -22.25 32.06
N ALA A 262 72.64 -23.37 32.79
CA ALA A 262 72.03 -24.62 32.36
C ALA A 262 70.49 -24.55 32.42
N LEU A 263 69.93 -23.97 33.49
CA LEU A 263 68.48 -23.76 33.61
C LEU A 263 67.95 -22.72 32.63
N LEU A 264 68.74 -21.68 32.34
CA LEU A 264 68.40 -20.68 31.32
C LEU A 264 68.28 -21.30 29.92
N ASP A 265 69.26 -22.12 29.52
CA ASP A 265 69.26 -22.79 28.21
C ASP A 265 68.10 -23.79 28.09
N ALA A 266 67.80 -24.54 29.16
CA ALA A 266 66.66 -25.46 29.20
C ALA A 266 65.32 -24.71 29.07
N TYR A 267 65.13 -23.62 29.83
CA TYR A 267 63.92 -22.80 29.76
C TYR A 267 63.74 -22.14 28.37
N PHE A 268 64.83 -21.71 27.73
CA PHE A 268 64.78 -21.16 26.38
C PHE A 268 64.33 -22.20 25.35
N GLU A 269 64.89 -23.41 25.38
CA GLU A 269 64.55 -24.49 24.46
C GLU A 269 63.12 -25.01 24.67
N GLU A 270 62.65 -25.11 25.92
CA GLU A 270 61.35 -25.71 26.25
C GLU A 270 60.18 -24.71 26.23
N ALA A 271 60.37 -23.48 26.71
CA ALA A 271 59.29 -22.51 26.84
C ALA A 271 59.29 -21.45 25.74
N ILE A 272 60.45 -21.01 25.24
CA ILE A 272 60.55 -19.86 24.33
C ILE A 272 60.64 -20.27 22.86
N LYS A 273 61.43 -21.29 22.54
CA LYS A 273 61.63 -21.76 21.17
C LYS A 273 60.34 -22.27 20.49
N PRO A 274 59.43 -22.98 21.17
CA PRO A 274 58.16 -23.43 20.57
C PRO A 274 57.23 -22.27 20.19
N LEU A 275 57.23 -21.18 20.97
CA LEU A 275 56.39 -19.99 20.71
C LEU A 275 56.69 -19.32 19.37
N LYS A 276 57.90 -19.51 18.82
CA LYS A 276 58.32 -18.96 17.52
C LYS A 276 57.76 -19.74 16.33
N HIS A 277 57.28 -20.97 16.54
CA HIS A 277 56.79 -21.84 15.46
C HIS A 277 55.28 -21.78 15.26
N ASP A 278 54.53 -21.29 16.25
CA ASP A 278 53.06 -21.18 16.24
C ASP A 278 52.53 -19.83 15.72
N THR A 279 53.37 -18.93 15.20
CA THR A 279 52.89 -17.75 14.47
C THR A 279 52.35 -18.14 13.10
N PRO A 280 51.04 -17.97 12.81
CA PRO A 280 50.52 -18.19 11.47
C PRO A 280 51.13 -17.17 10.50
N LYS A 281 51.50 -17.63 9.29
CA LYS A 281 51.79 -16.74 8.15
C LYS A 281 50.56 -15.94 7.74
#